data_AF-A0A929P9A0-F1
#
_entry.id   AF-A0A929P9A0-F1
#
_cell.length_a   1.000
_cell.length_b   1.000
_cell.length_c   1.000
_cell.angle_alpha   90.00
_cell.angle_beta   90.00
_cell.angle_gamma   90.00
#
_symmetry.space_group_name_H-M   'P 1'
#
loop_
_entity.id
_entity.type
_entity.pdbx_description
1 polymer ?
#
loop_
_entity_poly.entity_id
_entity_poly.type
_entity_poly.pdbx_seq_one_letter_code
_entity_poly.pdbx_strand_id
1 'polypeptide(L)'
;MSTTKKYAFAASACLLGYHCRYDGRTSPSPTLVKRVANEAVLPVCPEQLGGLPTPRVPSYLHGGDGFDVLDGRARVLNDNGLDVTDAFLKGAFAALRKIREEDVQVCFMKDKSPS
;
A
#
# COMPACT_ATOMS: atom_id res chain seq x y z
N MET A 1 0.54 -31.06 -9.66
CA MET A 1 0.53 -29.80 -10.45
C MET A 1 -0.33 -28.81 -9.70
N SER A 2 0.27 -27.94 -8.89
CA SER A 2 -0.47 -26.91 -8.16
C SER A 2 -0.79 -25.78 -9.14
N THR A 3 -2.04 -25.65 -9.56
CA THR A 3 -2.52 -24.45 -10.26
C THR A 3 -2.65 -23.33 -9.23
N THR A 4 -1.53 -22.72 -8.83
CA THR A 4 -1.56 -21.48 -8.06
C THR A 4 -2.22 -20.42 -8.92
N LYS A 5 -3.36 -19.94 -8.45
CA LYS A 5 -4.13 -18.87 -9.11
C LYS A 5 -3.25 -17.62 -9.16
N LYS A 6 -2.70 -17.32 -10.33
CA LYS A 6 -1.86 -16.13 -10.54
C LYS A 6 -2.72 -14.88 -10.40
N TYR A 7 -2.29 -13.92 -9.59
CA TYR A 7 -2.97 -12.64 -9.47
C TYR A 7 -2.85 -11.87 -10.79
N ALA A 8 -3.96 -11.35 -11.32
CA ALA A 8 -3.94 -10.53 -12.53
C ALA A 8 -3.56 -9.07 -12.21
N PHE A 9 -3.92 -8.61 -11.02
CA PHE A 9 -3.72 -7.24 -10.56
C PHE A 9 -3.25 -7.23 -9.11
N ALA A 10 -2.60 -6.15 -8.69
CA ALA A 10 -2.47 -5.78 -7.30
C ALA A 10 -3.26 -4.50 -7.05
N ALA A 11 -3.77 -4.31 -5.83
CA ALA A 11 -4.44 -3.07 -5.48
C ALA A 11 -4.24 -2.72 -4.01
N SER A 12 -4.25 -1.42 -3.70
CA SER A 12 -4.35 -0.95 -2.32
C SER A 12 -5.54 -1.63 -1.65
N ALA A 13 -5.29 -2.38 -0.57
CA ALA A 13 -6.29 -3.24 0.05
C ALA A 13 -7.53 -2.45 0.52
N CYS A 14 -7.37 -1.19 0.92
CA CYS A 14 -8.48 -0.32 1.28
C CYS A 14 -9.45 -0.05 0.11
N LEU A 15 -8.97 -0.06 -1.14
CA LEU A 15 -9.80 0.06 -2.36
C LEU A 15 -10.63 -1.19 -2.65
N LEU A 16 -10.24 -2.33 -2.09
CA LEU A 16 -10.94 -3.61 -2.18
C LEU A 16 -11.85 -3.87 -0.97
N GLY A 17 -11.92 -2.94 -0.02
CA GLY A 17 -12.78 -3.06 1.17
C GLY A 17 -12.10 -3.63 2.42
N TYR A 18 -10.77 -3.79 2.43
CA TYR A 18 -10.07 -4.19 3.65
C TYR A 18 -9.92 -3.02 4.64
N HIS A 19 -10.13 -3.30 5.92
CA HIS A 19 -10.02 -2.34 7.03
C HIS A 19 -8.55 -2.09 7.39
N CYS A 20 -7.83 -1.39 6.51
CA CYS A 20 -6.39 -1.14 6.65
C CYS A 20 -5.99 0.33 6.58
N ARG A 21 -6.94 1.27 6.44
CA ARG A 21 -6.64 2.71 6.50
C ARG A 21 -6.14 3.10 7.89
N TYR A 22 -5.48 4.25 7.97
CA TYR A 22 -5.01 4.81 9.24
C TYR A 22 -6.14 4.95 10.28
N ASP A 23 -7.36 5.27 9.86
CA ASP A 23 -8.55 5.41 10.71
C ASP A 23 -9.29 4.08 10.97
N GLY A 24 -8.73 2.94 10.58
CA GLY A 24 -9.36 1.62 10.72
C GLY A 24 -10.51 1.37 9.74
N ARG A 25 -10.76 2.28 8.79
CA ARG A 25 -11.84 2.17 7.82
C ARG A 25 -11.35 1.59 6.49
N THR A 26 -12.27 1.56 5.54
CA THR A 26 -12.05 1.15 4.15
C THR A 26 -12.17 2.37 3.22
N SER A 27 -11.77 2.23 1.96
CA SER A 27 -12.01 3.25 0.93
C SER A 27 -12.33 2.57 -0.41
N PRO A 28 -13.36 1.71 -0.48
CA PRO A 28 -13.62 0.91 -1.65
C PRO A 28 -13.80 1.81 -2.88
N SER A 29 -13.19 1.42 -4.01
CA SER A 29 -13.42 2.07 -5.30
C SER A 29 -14.43 1.23 -6.09
N PRO A 30 -15.70 1.69 -6.25
CA PRO A 30 -16.70 0.93 -6.99
C PRO A 30 -16.27 0.64 -8.44
N THR A 31 -15.55 1.59 -9.06
CA THR A 31 -15.02 1.44 -10.41
C THR A 31 -13.96 0.34 -10.48
N LEU A 32 -13.04 0.30 -9.51
CA LEU A 32 -12.04 -0.77 -9.44
C LEU A 32 -12.69 -2.13 -9.19
N VAL A 33 -13.58 -2.22 -8.20
CA VAL A 33 -14.27 -3.47 -7.84
C VAL A 33 -15.03 -4.03 -9.04
N LYS A 34 -15.71 -3.18 -9.82
CA LYS A 34 -16.35 -3.60 -11.07
C LYS A 34 -15.34 -4.05 -12.13
N ARG A 35 -14.22 -3.32 -12.28
CA ARG A 35 -13.17 -3.63 -13.28
C ARG A 35 -12.53 -4.99 -13.07
N VAL A 36 -12.32 -5.39 -11.82
CA VAL A 36 -11.60 -6.61 -11.44
C VAL A 36 -12.49 -7.74 -10.94
N ALA A 37 -13.81 -7.64 -11.15
CA ALA A 37 -14.81 -8.54 -10.55
C ALA A 37 -14.59 -10.04 -10.85
N ASN A 38 -13.98 -10.37 -12.00
CA ASN A 38 -13.71 -11.74 -12.44
C ASN A 38 -12.25 -12.15 -12.28
N GLU A 39 -11.43 -11.32 -11.63
CA GLU A 39 -9.98 -11.43 -11.62
C GLU A 39 -9.47 -11.67 -10.20
N ALA A 40 -8.38 -12.43 -10.06
CA ALA A 40 -7.68 -12.52 -8.79
C ALA A 40 -6.88 -11.23 -8.57
N VAL A 41 -7.14 -10.51 -7.48
CA VAL A 41 -6.41 -9.29 -7.12
C VAL A 41 -5.61 -9.53 -5.85
N LEU A 42 -4.32 -9.21 -5.88
CA LEU A 42 -3.43 -9.22 -4.72
C LEU A 42 -3.68 -7.96 -3.88
N PRO A 43 -4.29 -8.07 -2.68
CA PRO A 43 -4.44 -6.92 -1.80
C PRO A 43 -3.09 -6.54 -1.18
N VAL A 44 -2.71 -5.27 -1.27
CA VAL A 44 -1.48 -4.76 -0.65
C VAL A 44 -1.76 -3.54 0.22
N CYS A 45 -1.18 -3.52 1.43
CA CYS A 45 -1.14 -2.34 2.29
C CYS A 45 0.30 -2.14 2.73
N PRO A 46 1.08 -1.27 2.06
CA PRO A 46 2.49 -1.06 2.39
C PRO A 46 2.68 -0.70 3.87
N GLU A 47 1.82 0.16 4.42
CA GLU A 47 1.89 0.60 5.83
C GLU A 47 1.83 -0.58 6.82
N GLN A 48 0.89 -1.51 6.63
CA GLN A 48 0.80 -2.71 7.49
C GLN A 48 1.92 -3.71 7.23
N LEU A 49 2.35 -3.88 5.97
CA LEU A 49 3.51 -4.71 5.63
C LEU A 49 4.81 -4.16 6.22
N GLY A 50 4.86 -2.84 6.43
CA GLY A 50 5.93 -2.12 7.10
C GLY A 50 5.90 -2.20 8.62
N GLY A 51 4.84 -2.78 9.19
CA GLY A 51 4.66 -2.98 10.63
C GLY A 51 3.83 -1.91 11.33
N LEU A 52 3.22 -0.95 10.61
CA LEU A 52 2.32 0.02 11.24
C LEU A 52 0.98 -0.64 11.62
N PRO A 53 0.40 -0.27 12.77
CA PRO A 53 -0.88 -0.84 13.22
C PRO A 53 -2.06 -0.31 12.40
N THR A 54 -3.23 -0.90 12.65
CA THR A 54 -4.52 -0.34 12.24
C THR A 54 -5.46 -0.34 13.44
N PRO A 55 -5.97 0.83 13.89
CA PRO A 55 -5.68 2.18 13.39
C PRO A 55 -4.25 2.63 13.71
N ARG A 56 -3.83 3.75 13.09
CA ARG A 56 -2.55 4.43 13.29
C ARG A 56 -2.70 5.93 13.08
N VAL A 57 -1.74 6.70 13.59
CA VAL A 57 -1.70 8.16 13.41
C VAL A 57 -1.48 8.47 11.92
N PRO A 58 -2.22 9.43 11.32
CA PRO A 58 -1.99 9.85 9.94
C PRO A 58 -0.54 10.26 9.72
N SER A 59 -0.02 10.00 8.52
CA SER A 59 1.36 10.32 8.15
C SER A 59 1.41 11.06 6.81
N TYR A 60 2.46 11.85 6.61
CA TYR A 60 2.65 12.70 5.44
C TYR A 60 4.12 12.73 5.04
N LEU A 61 4.36 12.98 3.75
CA LEU A 61 5.70 13.24 3.22
C LEU A 61 6.14 14.65 3.62
N HIS A 62 7.35 14.78 4.12
CA HIS A 62 7.97 16.04 4.49
C HIS A 62 9.31 16.22 3.77
N GLY A 63 9.46 17.36 3.09
CA GLY A 63 10.70 17.73 2.42
C GLY A 63 10.86 17.18 0.99
N GLY A 64 9.80 16.64 0.38
CA GLY A 64 9.86 16.11 -0.99
C GLY A 64 8.74 15.12 -1.29
N ASP A 65 9.00 14.21 -2.22
CA ASP A 65 8.09 13.13 -2.59
C ASP A 65 8.63 11.73 -2.21
N GLY A 66 7.98 10.67 -2.71
CA GLY A 66 8.42 9.29 -2.45
C GLY A 66 9.80 8.96 -3.02
N PHE A 67 10.23 9.58 -4.12
CA PHE A 67 11.57 9.41 -4.65
C PHE A 67 12.60 10.07 -3.75
N ASP A 68 12.31 11.26 -3.21
CA ASP A 68 13.17 11.91 -2.23
C ASP A 68 13.29 11.09 -0.94
N VAL A 69 12.24 10.38 -0.52
CA VAL A 69 12.32 9.43 0.61
C VAL A 69 13.25 8.26 0.29
N LEU A 70 13.14 7.68 -0.90
CA LEU A 70 14.02 6.59 -1.35
C LEU A 70 15.49 7.03 -1.40
N ASP A 71 15.74 8.28 -1.77
CA ASP A 71 17.08 8.88 -1.82
C ASP A 71 17.56 9.42 -0.46
N GLY A 72 16.76 9.30 0.60
CA GLY A 72 17.09 9.78 1.95
C GLY A 72 17.09 11.31 2.12
N ARG A 73 16.47 12.05 1.19
CA ARG A 73 16.33 13.52 1.21
C ARG A 73 15.02 14.01 1.83
N ALA A 74 13.99 13.16 1.86
CA ALA A 74 12.71 13.43 2.50
C ALA A 74 12.40 12.38 3.57
N ARG A 75 11.38 12.65 4.39
CA ARG A 75 10.92 11.78 5.47
C ARG A 75 9.42 11.60 5.43
N VAL A 76 8.93 10.53 6.05
CA VAL A 76 7.53 10.36 6.37
C VAL A 76 7.35 10.58 7.86
N LEU A 77 6.63 11.63 8.24
CA LEU A 77 6.32 11.93 9.64
C LEU A 77 4.83 11.69 9.89
N ASN A 78 4.48 11.26 11.09
CA ASN A 78 3.09 11.24 11.53
C ASN A 78 2.66 12.58 12.15
N ASP A 79 1.36 12.77 12.37
CA ASP A 79 0.81 14.01 12.96
C ASP A 79 1.34 14.35 14.37
N ASN A 80 1.94 13.39 15.06
CA ASN A 80 2.61 13.62 16.35
C ASN A 80 4.09 14.03 16.19
N GLY A 81 4.58 14.18 14.95
CA GLY A 81 5.97 14.50 14.64
C GLY A 81 6.93 13.31 14.71
N LEU A 82 6.43 12.08 14.88
CA LEU A 82 7.29 10.89 14.90
C LEU A 82 7.71 10.53 13.47
N ASP A 83 9.00 10.28 13.29
CA ASP A 83 9.56 9.77 12.04
C ASP A 83 9.21 8.28 11.86
N VAL A 84 8.40 7.99 10.85
CA VAL A 84 7.94 6.63 10.51
C VAL A 84 8.47 6.18 9.14
N THR A 85 9.48 6.87 8.60
CA THR A 85 10.08 6.62 7.28
C THR A 85 10.48 5.16 7.09
N ASP A 86 11.12 4.55 8.09
CA ASP A 86 11.57 3.16 8.03
C ASP A 86 10.43 2.17 7.81
N ALA A 87 9.27 2.41 8.43
CA ALA A 87 8.10 1.54 8.26
C ALA A 87 7.55 1.66 6.84
N PHE A 88 7.49 2.89 6.29
CA PHE A 88 7.07 3.13 4.91
C PHE A 88 8.01 2.48 3.89
N LEU A 89 9.33 2.63 4.05
CA LEU A 89 10.32 1.99 3.19
C LEU A 89 10.22 0.46 3.25
N LYS A 90 10.18 -0.13 4.46
CA LYS A 90 9.98 -1.59 4.64
C LYS A 90 8.71 -2.06 3.96
N GLY A 91 7.63 -1.31 4.13
CA GLY A 91 6.33 -1.56 3.53
C GLY A 91 6.36 -1.57 2.01
N ALA A 92 6.95 -0.55 1.41
CA ALA A 92 7.10 -0.41 -0.04
C ALA A 92 7.91 -1.57 -0.63
N PHE A 93 9.06 -1.91 -0.04
CA PHE A 93 9.88 -3.04 -0.49
C PHE A 93 9.19 -4.39 -0.30
N ALA A 94 8.46 -4.58 0.80
CA ALA A 94 7.70 -5.81 1.03
C ALA A 94 6.54 -5.96 0.03
N ALA A 95 5.82 -4.87 -0.27
CA ALA A 95 4.78 -4.87 -1.29
C ALA A 95 5.36 -5.19 -2.67
N LEU A 96 6.46 -4.53 -3.07
CA LEU A 96 7.14 -4.78 -4.34
C LEU A 96 7.61 -6.24 -4.47
N ARG A 97 8.15 -6.81 -3.39
CA ARG A 97 8.58 -8.21 -3.37
C ARG A 97 7.42 -9.15 -3.69
N LYS A 98 6.29 -9.00 -2.98
CA LYS A 98 5.10 -9.83 -3.21
C LYS A 98 4.55 -9.67 -4.63
N ILE A 99 4.49 -8.44 -5.13
CA ILE A 99 4.05 -8.14 -6.51
C ILE A 99 4.94 -8.85 -7.53
N ARG A 100 6.26 -8.88 -7.31
CA ARG A 100 7.22 -9.58 -8.17
C ARG A 100 7.15 -11.10 -8.06
N GLU A 101 7.01 -11.64 -6.85
CA GLU A 101 6.86 -13.09 -6.60
C GLU A 101 5.63 -13.66 -7.31
N GLU A 102 4.54 -12.87 -7.37
CA GLU A 102 3.30 -13.23 -8.05
C GLU A 102 3.28 -12.85 -9.54
N ASP A 103 4.35 -12.23 -10.04
CA ASP A 103 4.50 -11.73 -11.42
C ASP A 103 3.31 -10.87 -11.88
N VAL A 104 2.91 -9.93 -11.02
CA VAL A 104 1.85 -8.96 -11.28
C VAL A 104 2.41 -7.73 -11.97
N GLN A 105 1.83 -7.36 -13.11
CA GLN A 105 2.32 -6.26 -13.96
C GLN A 105 1.54 -4.95 -13.81
N VAL A 106 0.36 -4.98 -13.19
CA VAL A 106 -0.53 -3.81 -13.07
C VAL A 106 -1.00 -3.65 -11.62
N CYS A 107 -0.82 -2.44 -11.08
CA CYS A 107 -1.17 -2.08 -9.71
C CYS A 107 -2.17 -0.90 -9.67
N PHE A 108 -3.22 -1.01 -8.86
CA PHE A 108 -4.18 0.06 -8.60
C PHE A 108 -3.97 0.63 -7.20
N MET A 109 -3.35 1.81 -7.10
CA MET A 109 -2.94 2.40 -5.83
C MET A 109 -3.89 3.51 -5.37
N LYS A 110 -4.03 3.68 -4.06
CA LYS A 110 -4.87 4.74 -3.46
C LYS A 110 -4.16 6.08 -3.59
N ASP A 111 -4.75 6.98 -4.37
CA ASP A 111 -4.28 8.36 -4.51
C ASP A 111 -4.19 9.10 -3.15
N LYS A 112 -3.22 10.02 -3.03
CA LYS A 112 -2.90 10.83 -1.84
C LYS A 112 -2.54 10.05 -0.58
N SER A 113 -2.25 8.75 -0.71
CA SER A 113 -1.57 8.02 0.36
C SER A 113 -0.08 8.37 0.34
N PRO A 114 0.58 8.50 1.50
CA PRO A 114 2.05 8.61 1.57
C PRO A 114 2.79 7.30 1.21
N SER A 115 2.07 6.21 0.91
CA SER A 115 2.60 4.87 0.57
C SER A 115 2.58 4.55 -0.91
#